data_AF-A0A2G7LY11-F1
#
_entry.id   AF-A0A2G7LY11-F1
#
_cell.length_a   1.000
_cell.length_b   1.000
_cell.length_c   1.000
_cell.angle_alpha   90.00
_cell.angle_beta   90.00
_cell.angle_gamma   90.00
#
_symmetry.space_group_name_H-M   'P 1'
#
loop_
_entity.id
_entity.type
_entity.pdbx_description
1 polymer ?
#
loop_
_entity_poly.entity_id
_entity_poly.type
_entity_poly.pdbx_seq_one_letter_code
_entity_poly.pdbx_strand_id
1 'polypeptide(L)' 'MDEDVRGQHRHFSHGGTLWGLVCDFRDYILGDDDANHNNGYGGLYCPHWGYPEEDMEFIREYAKSIGYLKPRV' A
#
# COMPACT_ATOMS: atom_id res chain seq x y z
N MET A 1 38.77 3.14 6.81
CA MET A 1 38.57 1.91 6.02
C MET A 1 37.53 1.12 6.79
N ASP A 2 36.27 1.48 6.59
CA ASP A 2 35.14 0.80 7.23
C ASP A 2 34.91 -0.52 6.49
N GLU A 3 34.85 -1.61 7.23
CA GLU A 3 34.68 -2.96 6.70
C GLU A 3 33.36 -3.09 5.93
N ASP A 4 33.47 -3.56 4.69
CA ASP A 4 32.37 -3.90 3.79
C ASP A 4 31.60 -5.13 4.28
N VAL A 5 30.56 -4.90 5.09
CA VAL A 5 29.57 -5.94 5.46
C VAL A 5 28.59 -6.11 4.30
N ARG A 6 29.04 -6.81 3.25
CA ARG A 6 28.20 -7.20 2.10
C ARG A 6 26.98 -7.96 2.61
N GLY A 7 25.79 -7.35 2.51
CA GLY A 7 24.51 -7.99 2.81
C GLY A 7 23.59 -7.25 3.78
N GLN A 8 24.04 -6.16 4.43
CA GLN A 8 23.14 -5.31 5.25
C GLN A 8 22.77 -4.01 4.54
N HIS A 9 22.09 -4.16 3.41
CA HIS A 9 21.38 -3.08 2.77
C HIS A 9 20.06 -2.79 3.50
N ARG A 10 20.13 -2.33 4.75
CA ARG A 10 18.97 -1.70 5.42
C ARG A 10 18.83 -0.27 4.94
N HIS A 11 18.58 -0.10 3.65
CA HIS A 11 18.21 1.21 3.12
C HIS A 11 16.88 1.59 3.76
N PHE A 12 16.78 2.79 4.33
CA PHE A 12 15.48 3.38 4.56
C PHE A 12 14.79 3.50 3.20
N SER A 13 13.62 2.88 3.06
CA SER A 13 12.80 3.13 1.88
C SER A 13 12.37 4.60 1.91
N HIS A 14 12.30 5.25 0.75
CA HIS A 14 11.85 6.64 0.64
C HIS A 14 10.34 6.82 0.99
N GLY A 15 9.71 5.82 1.62
CA GLY A 15 8.29 5.85 1.95
C GLY A 15 7.37 5.67 0.75
N GLY A 16 7.86 5.14 -0.38
CA GLY A 16 7.10 5.00 -1.62
C GLY A 16 5.76 4.26 -1.46
N THR A 17 5.71 3.26 -0.58
CA THR A 17 4.49 2.48 -0.30
C THR A 17 3.42 3.29 0.42
N LEU A 18 3.78 4.08 1.44
CA LEU A 18 2.84 4.95 2.15
C LEU A 18 2.45 6.15 1.29
N TRP A 19 3.40 6.71 0.55
CA TRP A 19 3.14 7.78 -0.41
C TRP A 19 2.14 7.34 -1.48
N GLY A 20 2.32 6.15 -2.07
CA GLY A 20 1.38 5.56 -3.02
C GLY A 20 -0.02 5.42 -2.43
N LEU A 21 -0.13 4.86 -1.21
CA LEU A 21 -1.41 4.72 -0.52
C LEU A 21 -2.13 6.07 -0.30
N VAL A 22 -1.40 7.13 0.09
CA VAL A 22 -1.98 8.46 0.29
C VAL A 22 -2.47 9.06 -1.03
N CYS A 23 -1.72 8.89 -2.11
CA CYS A 23 -2.16 9.30 -3.44
C CYS A 23 -3.43 8.55 -3.88
N ASP A 24 -3.49 7.23 -3.67
CA ASP A 24 -4.66 6.42 -4.01
C ASP A 24 -5.91 6.90 -3.24
N PHE A 25 -5.79 7.22 -1.94
CA PHE A 25 -6.89 7.80 -1.18
C PHE A 25 -7.31 9.19 -1.68
N ARG A 26 -6.35 10.05 -2.02
CA ARG A 26 -6.64 11.38 -2.58
C ARG A 26 -7.45 11.23 -3.86
N ASP A 27 -7.03 10.36 -4.77
CA ASP A 27 -7.66 10.18 -6.07
C ASP A 27 -9.08 9.65 -5.92
N TYR A 28 -9.29 8.67 -5.02
CA TYR A 28 -10.63 8.20 -4.66
C TYR A 28 -11.53 9.31 -4.07
N ILE A 29 -11.03 10.13 -3.15
CA ILE A 29 -11.81 11.22 -2.54
C ILE A 29 -12.20 12.28 -3.58
N LEU A 30 -11.32 12.53 -4.56
CA LEU A 30 -11.55 13.50 -5.63
C LEU A 30 -12.44 12.96 -6.77
N GLY A 31 -12.84 11.69 -6.70
CA GLY A 31 -13.74 11.07 -7.68
C GLY A 31 -13.03 10.58 -8.95
N ASP A 32 -11.73 10.32 -8.88
CA ASP A 32 -11.00 9.66 -9.97
C ASP A 32 -11.20 8.13 -9.85
N ASP A 33 -12.20 7.62 -10.57
CA ASP A 33 -12.60 6.19 -10.59
C ASP A 33 -11.55 5.26 -11.24
N ASP A 34 -10.52 5.84 -11.87
CA ASP A 34 -9.40 5.19 -12.54
C ASP A 34 -8.09 5.32 -11.73
N ALA A 35 -8.19 5.53 -10.41
CA ALA A 35 -7.10 5.25 -9.48
C ALA A 35 -6.68 3.79 -9.64
N ASN A 36 -5.79 3.53 -10.59
CA ASN A 36 -5.51 2.20 -11.14
C ASN A 36 -4.70 1.34 -10.17
N HIS A 37 -4.59 1.75 -8.90
CA HIS A 37 -3.85 1.11 -7.81
C HIS A 37 -2.43 0.66 -8.22
N ASN A 38 -1.89 1.28 -9.27
CA ASN A 38 -0.64 0.93 -9.95
C ASN A 38 0.55 1.73 -9.42
N ASN A 39 0.35 2.51 -8.37
CA ASN A 39 1.37 3.37 -7.74
C ASN A 39 2.41 2.59 -6.92
N GLY A 40 2.68 1.35 -7.32
CA GLY A 40 3.70 0.49 -6.74
C GLY A 40 3.36 0.01 -5.33
N TYR A 41 3.75 -1.23 -5.02
CA TYR A 41 3.65 -1.83 -3.68
C TYR A 41 2.27 -2.33 -3.23
N GLY A 42 1.24 -2.34 -4.08
CA GLY A 42 0.02 -3.14 -3.87
C GLY A 42 -1.03 -2.57 -2.91
N GLY A 43 -0.92 -1.30 -2.47
CA GLY A 43 -1.94 -0.61 -1.68
C GLY A 43 -2.38 -1.39 -0.44
N LEU A 44 -3.70 -1.55 -0.24
CA LEU A 44 -4.26 -2.34 0.87
C LEU A 44 -3.99 -3.86 0.77
N TYR A 45 -3.45 -4.35 -0.34
CA TYR A 45 -2.98 -5.73 -0.48
C TYR A 45 -1.49 -5.90 -0.08
N CYS A 46 -0.78 -4.82 0.28
CA CYS A 46 0.59 -4.92 0.75
C CYS A 46 0.68 -5.70 2.07
N PRO A 47 1.55 -6.73 2.18
CA PRO A 47 1.70 -7.52 3.40
C PRO A 47 2.57 -6.82 4.47
N HIS A 48 3.05 -5.59 4.22
CA HIS A 48 4.04 -4.92 5.07
C HIS A 48 3.47 -3.85 6.01
N TRP A 49 2.15 -3.74 6.15
CA TRP A 49 1.51 -2.71 6.98
C TRP A 49 1.61 -2.94 8.50
N GLY A 50 2.08 -4.12 8.93
CA GLY A 50 2.27 -4.43 10.36
C GLY A 50 0.98 -4.69 11.14
N TYR A 51 -0.17 -4.75 10.46
CA TYR A 51 -1.42 -5.21 11.05
C TYR A 51 -1.52 -6.75 11.03
N PRO A 52 -2.23 -7.35 12.01
CA PRO A 52 -2.68 -8.74 11.93
C PRO A 52 -3.43 -9.03 10.62
N GLU A 53 -3.44 -10.29 10.20
CA GLU A 53 -4.10 -10.71 8.97
C GLU A 53 -5.62 -10.45 8.98
N GLU A 54 -6.28 -10.72 10.11
CA GLU A 54 -7.71 -10.46 10.33
C GLU A 54 -8.05 -8.96 10.20
N ASP A 55 -7.22 -8.09 10.78
CA ASP A 55 -7.40 -6.65 10.68
C ASP A 55 -7.22 -6.16 9.24
N MET A 56 -6.23 -6.70 8.52
CA MET A 56 -6.03 -6.39 7.11
C MET A 56 -7.20 -6.87 6.24
N GLU A 57 -7.81 -8.01 6.56
CA GLU A 57 -9.01 -8.49 5.90
C GLU A 57 -10.19 -7.55 6.16
N PHE A 58 -10.43 -7.18 7.42
CA PHE A 58 -11.48 -6.22 7.79
C PHE A 58 -11.33 -4.89 7.06
N ILE A 59 -10.11 -4.34 7.00
CA ILE A 59 -9.81 -3.10 6.27
C ILE A 59 -10.16 -3.23 4.79
N ARG A 60 -9.79 -4.36 4.16
CA ARG A 60 -10.08 -4.61 2.74
C ARG A 60 -11.57 -4.78 2.48
N GLU A 61 -12.31 -5.45 3.34
CA GLU A 61 -13.76 -5.61 3.20
C GLU A 61 -14.48 -4.26 3.36
N TYR A 62 -14.07 -3.45 4.33
CA TYR A 62 -14.60 -2.11 4.48
C TYR A 62 -14.31 -1.25 3.25
N ALA A 63 -13.08 -1.30 2.75
CA ALA A 63 -12.66 -0.63 1.52
C ALA A 63 -13.49 -1.05 0.28
N LYS A 64 -13.84 -2.33 0.16
CA LYS A 64 -14.77 -2.79 -0.89
C LYS A 64 -16.18 -2.24 -0.69
N SER A 65 -16.67 -2.21 0.54
CA SER A 65 -18.03 -1.75 0.86
C SER A 65 -18.29 -0.29 0.49
N ILE A 66 -17.24 0.55 0.54
CA ILE A 66 -17.31 1.96 0.16
C ILE A 66 -16.95 2.19 -1.32
N GLY A 67 -16.58 1.15 -2.05
CA GLY A 67 -16.19 1.24 -3.46
C GLY A 67 -14.76 1.74 -3.70
N TYR A 68 -13.93 1.84 -2.66
CA TYR A 68 -12.49 2.14 -2.81
C TYR A 68 -11.77 0.98 -3.50
N LEU A 69 -11.98 -0.26 -3.01
CA LEU A 69 -11.48 -1.46 -3.68
C LEU A 69 -12.56 -2.08 -4.56
N LYS A 70 -12.26 -2.32 -5.84
CA LYS A 70 -13.15 -3.11 -6.70
C LYS A 70 -12.99 -4.61 -6.39
N PRO A 71 -14.06 -5.41 -6.42
CA PRO A 71 -13.95 -6.86 -6.35
C PRO A 71 -13.02 -7.38 -7.46
N ARG A 72 -12.09 -8.28 -7.14
CA ARG A 72 -11.32 -8.97 -8.19
C ARG A 72 -12.26 -9.93 -8.91
N VAL A 73 -12.40 -9.74 -10.22
CA VAL A 73 -13.12 -10.63 -11.14
C VAL A 73 -12.23 -11.80 -11.55
#